data_AF-A0A9X6RMH3-F1
#
_entry.id   AF-A0A9X6RMH3-F1
#
_cell.length_a   1.000
_cell.length_b   1.000
_cell.length_c   1.000
_cell.angle_alpha   90.00
_cell.angle_beta   90.00
_cell.angle_gamma   90.00
#
_symmetry.space_group_name_H-M   'P 1'
#
loop_
_entity.id
_entity.type
_entity.pdbx_description
1 polymer ?
#
loop_
_entity_poly.entity_id
_entity_poly.type
_entity_poly.pdbx_seq_one_letter_code
_entity_poly.pdbx_strand_id
1 'polypeptide(L)'
;MPVMEGPLSKWTNVMQGWQYRWFVLDEGHGILFYYTSKEKMLKGQRRGCVRLKDAIIGIDSEDDSTFTVKVDHKTFHFQARDADEREQWTRALEVVIRLQNRGPSSSLTQRYHPNLPEFEKRLTESDAYLKMLENQIKNLTREEGSAERRGKSETRRDHQFRRANV
;
A
#
# COMPACT_ATOMS: atom_id res chain seq x y z
N MET A 1 8.19 -14.83 -0.27
CA MET A 1 7.13 -15.84 -0.52
C MET A 1 6.18 -15.84 0.66
N PRO A 2 4.86 -15.88 0.44
CA PRO A 2 3.90 -15.97 1.54
C PRO A 2 4.05 -17.31 2.25
N VAL A 3 4.00 -17.30 3.58
CA VAL A 3 4.07 -18.52 4.40
C VAL A 3 2.70 -19.19 4.49
N MET A 4 1.64 -18.39 4.40
CA MET A 4 0.26 -18.87 4.39
C MET A 4 -0.63 -17.89 3.64
N GLU A 5 -1.59 -18.42 2.89
CA GLU A 5 -2.67 -17.64 2.30
C GLU A 5 -3.98 -18.41 2.36
N GLY A 6 -5.09 -17.71 2.45
CA GLY A 6 -6.39 -18.35 2.52
C GLY A 6 -7.52 -17.42 2.94
N PRO A 7 -8.76 -17.92 2.91
CA PRO A 7 -9.92 -17.17 3.37
C PRO A 7 -9.98 -17.17 4.90
N LEU A 8 -10.36 -16.04 5.49
CA LEU A 8 -10.85 -15.96 6.87
C LEU A 8 -12.04 -15.00 6.92
N SER A 9 -12.93 -15.24 7.87
CA SER A 9 -13.94 -14.27 8.25
C SER A 9 -13.33 -13.27 9.21
N LYS A 10 -13.44 -11.97 8.90
CA LYS A 10 -12.93 -10.88 9.74
C LYS A 10 -14.10 -10.05 10.25
N TRP A 11 -14.14 -9.81 11.56
CA TRP A 11 -15.08 -8.84 12.12
C TRP A 11 -14.73 -7.43 11.64
N THR A 12 -15.74 -6.68 11.17
CA THR A 12 -15.56 -5.33 10.62
C THR A 12 -16.14 -4.26 11.54
N ASN A 13 -17.45 -4.26 11.75
CA ASN A 13 -18.15 -3.40 12.71
C ASN A 13 -19.54 -4.00 13.01
N VAL A 14 -20.30 -3.39 13.92
CA VAL A 14 -21.65 -3.86 14.31
C VAL A 14 -22.61 -3.92 13.12
N MET A 15 -22.48 -3.01 12.15
CA MET A 15 -23.38 -2.92 11.01
C MET A 15 -23.09 -3.97 9.92
N GLN A 16 -21.82 -4.36 9.75
CA GLN A 16 -21.35 -5.23 8.67
C GLN A 16 -20.97 -6.64 9.17
N GLY A 17 -20.74 -6.78 10.46
CA GLY A 17 -20.41 -8.04 11.13
C GLY A 17 -19.15 -8.72 10.59
N TRP A 18 -19.23 -10.05 10.52
CA TRP A 18 -18.22 -10.93 9.93
C TRP A 18 -18.21 -10.82 8.40
N GLN A 19 -17.04 -10.63 7.82
CA GLN A 19 -16.87 -10.48 6.38
C GLN A 19 -15.74 -11.38 5.90
N TYR A 20 -16.00 -12.15 4.85
CA TYR A 20 -14.97 -12.95 4.18
C TYR A 20 -13.92 -12.04 3.57
N ARG A 21 -12.65 -12.36 3.85
CA ARG A 21 -11.48 -11.69 3.29
C ARG A 21 -10.44 -12.73 2.92
N TRP A 22 -9.68 -12.45 1.87
CA TRP A 22 -8.52 -13.26 1.50
C TRP A 22 -7.29 -12.69 2.21
N PHE A 23 -6.59 -13.53 2.96
CA PHE A 23 -5.41 -13.17 3.73
C PHE A 23 -4.14 -13.74 3.13
N VAL A 24 -3.05 -13.00 3.29
CA VAL A 24 -1.71 -13.40 2.85
C VAL A 24 -0.73 -13.02 3.95
N LEU A 25 -0.07 -14.02 4.54
CA LEU A 25 0.91 -13.85 5.60
C LEU A 25 2.31 -13.77 5.00
N ASP A 26 2.94 -12.61 5.14
CA ASP A 26 4.32 -12.36 4.73
C ASP A 26 5.26 -12.46 5.94
N GLU A 27 6.02 -13.55 6.01
CA GLU A 27 7.00 -13.79 7.06
C GLU A 27 8.16 -12.79 7.02
N GLY A 28 8.64 -12.43 5.82
CA GLY A 28 9.81 -11.58 5.65
C GLY A 28 9.59 -10.18 6.22
N HIS A 29 8.39 -9.64 5.98
CA HIS A 29 8.00 -8.32 6.44
C HIS A 29 7.30 -8.34 7.79
N GLY A 30 6.84 -9.50 8.25
CA GLY A 30 6.03 -9.60 9.47
C GLY A 30 4.66 -8.96 9.30
N ILE A 31 4.05 -9.11 8.12
CA ILE A 31 2.79 -8.42 7.78
C ILE A 31 1.74 -9.44 7.33
N LEU A 32 0.55 -9.32 7.89
CA LEU A 32 -0.64 -10.01 7.42
C LEU A 32 -1.44 -9.06 6.52
N PHE A 33 -1.41 -9.29 5.21
CA PHE A 33 -2.20 -8.55 4.23
C PHE A 33 -3.60 -9.12 4.11
N TYR A 34 -4.58 -8.26 3.79
CA TYR A 34 -5.92 -8.74 3.47
C TYR A 34 -6.58 -7.98 2.31
N TYR A 35 -7.43 -8.72 1.60
CA TYR A 35 -8.09 -8.31 0.37
C TYR A 35 -9.58 -8.63 0.47
N THR A 36 -10.40 -7.92 -0.31
CA THR A 36 -11.84 -8.19 -0.31
C THR A 36 -12.19 -9.53 -0.94
N SER A 37 -11.32 -10.10 -1.79
CA SER A 37 -11.43 -11.43 -2.38
C SER A 37 -10.08 -11.91 -2.93
N LYS A 38 -9.98 -13.21 -3.28
CA LYS A 38 -8.79 -13.77 -3.96
C LYS A 38 -8.52 -13.10 -5.31
N GLU A 39 -9.58 -12.80 -6.07
CA GLU A 39 -9.45 -12.08 -7.36
C GLU A 39 -8.82 -10.70 -7.18
N LYS A 40 -9.21 -9.97 -6.13
CA LYS A 40 -8.64 -8.66 -5.81
C LYS A 40 -7.18 -8.76 -5.37
N MET A 41 -6.81 -9.84 -4.70
CA MET A 41 -5.43 -10.17 -4.40
C MET A 41 -4.59 -10.40 -5.66
N LEU A 42 -5.08 -11.20 -6.61
CA LEU A 42 -4.40 -11.43 -7.90
C LEU A 42 -4.23 -10.13 -8.71
N LYS A 43 -5.18 -9.19 -8.59
CA LYS A 43 -5.11 -7.85 -9.19
C LYS A 43 -4.27 -6.85 -8.38
N GLY A 44 -3.64 -7.26 -7.28
CA GLY A 44 -2.84 -6.39 -6.41
C GLY A 44 -3.62 -5.34 -5.62
N GLN A 45 -4.96 -5.42 -5.57
CA GLN A 45 -5.85 -4.43 -4.95
C GLN A 45 -5.99 -4.67 -3.44
N ARG A 46 -4.92 -4.36 -2.69
CA ARG A 46 -4.86 -4.53 -1.24
C ARG A 46 -5.89 -3.67 -0.52
N ARG A 47 -6.66 -4.29 0.40
CA ARG A 47 -7.62 -3.55 1.24
C ARG A 47 -6.96 -2.99 2.50
N GLY A 48 -6.06 -3.76 3.11
CA GLY A 48 -5.32 -3.34 4.29
C GLY A 48 -4.25 -4.35 4.73
N CYS A 49 -3.61 -4.06 5.85
CA CYS A 49 -2.59 -4.91 6.45
C CYS A 49 -2.58 -4.80 7.98
N VAL A 50 -2.08 -5.84 8.65
CA VAL A 50 -1.79 -5.89 10.08
C VAL A 50 -0.29 -6.12 10.24
N ARG A 51 0.41 -5.23 10.96
CA ARG A 51 1.81 -5.44 11.32
C ARG A 51 1.85 -6.37 12.53
N LEU A 52 2.65 -7.41 12.48
CA LEU A 52 2.66 -8.48 13.48
C LEU A 52 3.76 -8.33 14.53
N LYS A 53 4.64 -7.33 14.39
CA LYS A 53 5.63 -7.01 15.42
C LYS A 53 4.89 -6.68 16.73
N ASP A 54 5.32 -7.32 17.82
CA ASP A 54 4.72 -7.20 19.16
C ASP A 54 3.22 -7.57 19.23
N ALA A 55 2.68 -8.24 18.21
CA ALA A 55 1.30 -8.70 18.23
C ALA A 55 1.11 -9.90 19.18
N ILE A 56 -0.08 -10.02 19.76
CA ILE A 56 -0.45 -11.10 20.67
C ILE A 56 -1.65 -11.84 20.09
N ILE A 57 -1.55 -13.17 20.01
CA ILE A 57 -2.67 -14.03 19.61
C ILE A 57 -3.48 -14.41 20.85
N GLY A 58 -4.80 -14.30 20.76
CA GLY A 58 -5.73 -14.81 21.76
C GLY A 58 -6.64 -15.86 21.16
N ILE A 59 -6.71 -17.03 21.78
CA ILE A 59 -7.62 -18.12 21.43
C ILE A 59 -8.66 -18.20 22.55
N ASP A 60 -9.93 -18.32 22.17
CA ASP A 60 -11.01 -18.58 23.11
C ASP A 60 -11.22 -20.10 23.24
N SER A 61 -11.46 -20.58 24.47
CA SER A 61 -11.72 -22.00 24.73
C SER A 61 -13.16 -22.41 24.44
N GLU A 62 -14.08 -21.45 24.28
CA GLU A 62 -15.50 -21.75 24.03
C GLU A 62 -15.82 -21.97 22.54
N ASP A 63 -14.98 -21.46 21.63
CA ASP A 63 -15.18 -21.56 20.19
C ASP A 63 -13.91 -22.05 19.47
N ASP A 64 -14.06 -23.21 18.86
CA ASP A 64 -12.96 -23.88 18.18
C ASP A 64 -12.54 -23.23 16.86
N SER A 65 -13.29 -22.26 16.35
CA SER A 65 -13.05 -21.63 15.04
C SER A 65 -12.52 -20.20 15.11
N THR A 66 -12.61 -19.53 16.25
CA THR A 66 -12.25 -18.11 16.38
C THR A 66 -10.90 -17.88 17.05
N PHE A 67 -10.28 -16.77 16.67
CA PHE A 67 -9.08 -16.27 17.31
C PHE A 67 -8.98 -14.75 17.14
N THR A 68 -8.11 -14.14 17.94
CA THR A 68 -7.86 -12.70 17.90
C THR A 68 -6.39 -12.40 17.71
N VAL A 69 -6.10 -11.28 17.04
CA VAL A 69 -4.75 -10.70 16.99
C VAL A 69 -4.84 -9.29 17.57
N LYS A 70 -4.10 -9.05 18.66
CA LYS A 70 -4.04 -7.77 19.37
C LYS A 70 -2.71 -7.10 19.05
N VAL A 71 -2.75 -5.87 18.53
CA VAL A 71 -1.57 -5.06 18.21
C VAL A 71 -1.92 -3.58 18.32
N ASP A 72 -1.03 -2.76 18.90
CA ASP A 72 -1.19 -1.30 19.04
C ASP A 72 -2.58 -0.88 19.57
N HIS A 73 -3.04 -1.53 20.64
CA HIS A 73 -4.37 -1.31 21.24
C HIS A 73 -5.58 -1.63 20.33
N LYS A 74 -5.35 -2.25 19.17
CA LYS A 74 -6.39 -2.75 18.27
C LYS A 74 -6.52 -4.25 18.41
N THR A 75 -7.77 -4.73 18.46
CA THR A 75 -8.10 -6.15 18.43
C THR A 75 -8.74 -6.49 17.10
N PHE A 76 -8.14 -7.43 16.38
CA PHE A 76 -8.69 -8.00 15.16
C PHE A 76 -9.29 -9.37 15.49
N HIS A 77 -10.58 -9.55 15.23
CA HIS A 77 -11.26 -10.83 15.41
C HIS A 77 -11.33 -11.56 14.07
N PHE A 78 -10.97 -12.84 14.11
CA PHE A 78 -10.95 -13.74 12.98
C PHE A 78 -11.73 -15.01 13.30
N GLN A 79 -12.33 -15.58 12.27
CA GLN A 79 -12.99 -16.87 12.31
C GLN A 79 -12.51 -17.68 11.11
N ALA A 80 -11.99 -18.87 11.39
CA ALA A 80 -11.64 -19.90 10.41
C ALA A 80 -12.86 -20.77 10.09
N ARG A 81 -12.73 -21.65 9.10
CA ARG A 81 -13.78 -22.63 8.76
C ARG A 81 -13.96 -23.68 9.85
N ASP A 82 -12.86 -24.11 10.46
CA ASP A 82 -12.79 -25.19 11.42
C ASP A 82 -11.58 -25.03 12.35
N ALA A 83 -11.48 -25.93 13.33
CA ALA A 83 -10.44 -25.94 14.34
C ALA A 83 -9.04 -26.14 13.77
N ASP A 84 -8.93 -26.96 12.73
CA ASP A 84 -7.67 -27.28 12.08
C ASP A 84 -7.14 -26.06 11.30
N GLU A 85 -8.01 -25.37 10.55
CA GLU A 85 -7.66 -24.13 9.85
C GLU A 85 -7.31 -23.02 10.84
N ARG A 86 -8.05 -22.88 11.95
CA ARG A 86 -7.70 -21.96 13.04
C ARG A 86 -6.30 -22.26 13.58
N GLU A 87 -6.01 -23.53 13.87
CA GLU A 87 -4.71 -23.93 14.40
C GLU A 87 -3.58 -23.65 13.40
N GLN A 88 -3.80 -23.92 12.11
CA GLN A 88 -2.82 -23.62 11.07
C GLN A 88 -2.52 -22.11 10.99
N TRP A 89 -3.54 -21.26 11.03
CA TRP A 89 -3.37 -19.79 11.01
C TRP A 89 -2.67 -19.29 12.26
N THR A 90 -3.10 -19.71 13.45
CA THR A 90 -2.52 -19.28 14.72
C THR A 90 -1.06 -19.69 14.83
N ARG A 91 -0.72 -20.95 14.54
CA ARG A 91 0.68 -21.42 14.52
C ARG A 91 1.55 -20.63 13.54
N ALA A 92 1.07 -20.39 12.32
CA ALA A 92 1.83 -19.62 11.32
C ALA A 92 2.06 -18.17 11.78
N LEU A 93 1.04 -17.52 12.34
CA LEU A 93 1.15 -16.17 12.88
C LEU A 93 2.12 -16.10 14.07
N GLU A 94 2.07 -17.06 15.00
CA GLU A 94 2.98 -17.13 16.15
C GLU A 94 4.45 -17.22 15.73
N VAL A 95 4.73 -18.04 14.72
CA VAL A 95 6.08 -18.16 14.15
C VAL A 95 6.56 -16.81 13.65
N VAL A 96 5.74 -16.13 12.83
CA VAL A 96 6.10 -14.82 12.27
C VAL A 96 6.28 -13.78 13.36
N ILE A 97 5.35 -13.67 14.32
CA ILE A 97 5.44 -12.73 15.45
C ILE A 97 6.75 -12.96 16.22
N ARG A 98 7.07 -14.22 16.54
CA ARG A 98 8.29 -14.58 17.27
C ARG A 98 9.55 -14.19 16.50
N LEU A 99 9.58 -14.39 15.18
CA LEU A 99 10.70 -14.02 14.33
C LEU A 99 10.89 -12.50 14.28
N GLN A 100 9.80 -11.72 14.23
CA GLN A 100 9.87 -10.26 14.19
C GLN A 100 10.30 -9.63 15.53
N ASN A 101 10.00 -10.30 16.64
CA ASN A 101 10.38 -9.85 17.98
C ASN A 101 11.82 -10.24 18.34
N ARG A 102 12.38 -11.27 17.71
CA ARG A 102 13.81 -11.59 17.79
C ARG A 102 14.57 -10.56 16.95
N GLY A 103 15.21 -9.61 17.62
CA GLY A 103 16.01 -8.55 16.99
C GLY A 103 16.98 -9.08 15.93
N PRO A 104 17.46 -8.23 15.00
CA PRO A 104 18.08 -8.65 13.75
C PRO A 104 19.36 -9.46 14.02
N SER A 105 19.24 -10.79 13.98
CA SER A 105 20.39 -11.69 13.93
C SER A 105 21.02 -11.61 12.54
N SER A 106 21.83 -10.57 12.31
CA SER A 106 23.02 -10.50 11.44
C SER A 106 23.06 -11.30 10.12
N SER A 107 21.95 -11.53 9.41
CA SER A 107 21.93 -12.29 8.15
C SER A 107 20.86 -11.86 7.14
N LEU A 108 20.12 -10.78 7.40
CA LEU A 108 18.87 -10.45 6.67
C LEU A 108 18.85 -9.11 5.93
N THR A 109 20.00 -8.47 5.71
CA THR A 109 20.11 -7.42 4.66
C THR A 109 19.72 -7.93 3.26
N GLN A 110 19.39 -9.23 3.11
CA GLN A 110 19.08 -9.88 1.85
C GLN A 110 17.58 -10.17 1.58
N ARG A 111 16.63 -9.82 2.46
CA ARG A 111 15.21 -10.22 2.26
C ARG A 111 14.19 -9.11 1.97
N TYR A 112 14.62 -7.85 1.90
CA TYR A 112 13.87 -6.79 1.21
C TYR A 112 14.42 -6.60 -0.20
N HIS A 113 14.08 -7.51 -1.10
CA HIS A 113 14.03 -7.17 -2.51
C HIS A 113 12.54 -7.11 -2.90
N PRO A 114 11.98 -5.92 -3.19
CA PRO A 114 10.93 -5.85 -4.21
C PRO A 114 11.40 -6.69 -5.41
N ASN A 115 10.52 -7.29 -6.22
CA ASN A 115 10.94 -7.87 -7.50
C ASN A 115 11.86 -6.84 -8.21
N LEU A 116 13.18 -7.04 -8.14
CA LEU A 116 14.14 -5.98 -8.47
C LEU A 116 13.92 -5.48 -9.90
N PRO A 117 13.60 -6.36 -10.88
CA PRO A 117 13.22 -5.92 -12.22
C PRO A 117 11.94 -5.07 -12.27
N GLU A 118 10.94 -5.39 -11.46
CA GLU A 118 9.67 -4.65 -11.43
C GLU A 118 9.82 -3.31 -10.70
N PHE A 119 10.65 -3.26 -9.64
CA PHE A 119 10.97 -2.04 -8.93
C PHE A 119 11.86 -1.11 -9.76
N GLU A 120 12.91 -1.62 -10.40
CA GLU A 120 13.74 -0.87 -11.35
C GLU A 120 12.90 -0.35 -12.52
N LYS A 121 11.96 -1.16 -13.02
CA LYS A 121 10.99 -0.72 -14.05
C LYS A 121 10.13 0.43 -13.54
N ARG A 122 9.51 0.31 -12.36
CA ARG A 122 8.68 1.38 -11.77
C ARG A 122 9.48 2.64 -11.46
N LEU A 123 10.74 2.49 -11.05
CA LEU A 123 11.66 3.60 -10.80
C LEU A 123 11.97 4.34 -12.11
N THR A 124 12.33 3.59 -13.15
CA THR A 124 12.63 4.14 -14.49
C THR A 124 11.40 4.78 -15.12
N GLU A 125 10.23 4.17 -14.99
CA GLU A 125 8.95 4.74 -15.44
C GLU A 125 8.66 6.06 -14.71
N SER A 126 8.83 6.08 -13.38
CA SER A 126 8.62 7.29 -12.58
C SER A 126 9.59 8.40 -12.97
N ASP A 127 10.86 8.09 -13.21
CA ASP A 127 11.87 9.04 -13.67
C ASP A 127 11.54 9.60 -15.06
N ALA A 128 11.03 8.75 -15.96
CA ALA A 128 10.58 9.18 -17.28
C ALA A 128 9.36 10.10 -17.20
N TYR A 129 8.37 9.77 -16.36
CA TYR A 129 7.20 10.61 -16.12
C TYR A 129 7.58 11.97 -15.52
N LEU A 130 8.48 12.00 -14.54
CA LEU A 130 8.98 13.25 -13.94
C LEU A 130 9.65 14.13 -14.99
N LYS A 131 10.55 13.57 -15.81
CA LYS A 131 11.20 14.32 -16.90
C LYS A 131 10.19 14.86 -17.92
N MET A 132 9.13 14.10 -18.22
CA MET A 132 8.10 14.56 -19.14
C MET A 132 7.31 15.74 -18.56
N LEU A 133 6.94 15.67 -17.27
CA LEU A 133 6.26 16.75 -16.57
C LEU A 133 7.15 18.00 -16.44
N GLU A 134 8.43 17.84 -16.11
CA GLU A 134 9.39 18.94 -16.06
C GLU A 134 9.50 19.66 -17.41
N ASN A 135 9.53 18.91 -18.51
CA ASN A 135 9.58 19.47 -19.86
C ASN A 135 8.28 20.20 -20.22
N GLN A 136 7.12 19.65 -19.84
CA GLN A 136 5.84 20.33 -20.01
C GLN A 136 5.79 21.65 -19.22
N ILE A 137 6.24 21.66 -17.96
CA ILE A 137 6.31 22.87 -17.15
C ILE A 137 7.23 23.90 -17.80
N LYS A 138 8.44 23.50 -18.23
CA LYS A 138 9.38 24.41 -18.92
C LYS A 138 8.79 25.00 -20.21
N ASN A 139 8.06 24.20 -20.97
CA ASN A 139 7.42 24.66 -22.20
C ASN A 139 6.27 25.62 -21.90
N LEU A 140 5.39 25.30 -20.96
CA LEU A 140 4.30 26.20 -20.54
C LEU A 140 4.85 27.53 -20.01
N THR A 141 5.89 27.49 -19.17
CA THR A 141 6.53 28.70 -18.63
C THR A 141 7.18 29.55 -19.73
N ARG A 142 7.74 28.92 -20.76
CA ARG A 142 8.29 29.60 -21.95
C ARG A 142 7.21 30.23 -22.81
N GLU A 143 6.11 29.51 -23.03
CA GLU A 143 4.96 29.98 -23.80
C GLU A 143 4.29 31.17 -23.09
N GLU A 144 4.06 31.09 -21.78
CA GLU A 144 3.55 32.21 -20.96
C GLU A 144 4.46 33.45 -21.06
N GLY A 145 5.77 33.27 -20.89
CA GLY A 145 6.74 34.36 -21.03
C GLY A 145 6.84 34.93 -22.46
N SER A 146 6.46 34.16 -23.47
CA SER A 146 6.43 34.61 -24.88
C SER A 146 5.11 35.32 -25.23
N ALA A 147 3.99 34.86 -24.67
CA ALA A 147 2.67 35.46 -24.82
C ALA A 147 2.62 36.83 -24.12
N GLU A 148 3.22 36.97 -22.93
CA GLU A 148 3.33 38.26 -22.24
C GLU A 148 4.21 39.26 -22.98
N ARG A 149 5.30 38.80 -23.63
CA ARG A 149 6.14 39.68 -24.46
C ARG A 149 5.42 40.13 -25.73
N ARG A 150 4.65 39.25 -26.37
CA ARG A 150 3.81 39.62 -27.52
C ARG A 150 2.73 40.62 -27.14
N GLY A 151 1.99 40.38 -26.05
CA GLY A 151 0.97 41.30 -25.56
C GLY A 151 1.51 42.70 -25.25
N LYS A 152 2.66 42.80 -24.55
CA LYS A 152 3.31 44.10 -24.26
C LYS A 152 3.77 44.84 -25.53
N SER A 153 4.14 44.11 -26.58
CA SER A 153 4.58 44.68 -27.86
C SER A 153 3.43 45.17 -28.75
N GLU A 154 2.24 44.56 -28.63
CA GLU A 154 1.01 45.01 -29.29
C GLU A 154 0.43 46.24 -28.58
N THR A 155 0.34 46.22 -27.24
CA THR A 155 -0.14 47.39 -26.47
C THR A 155 0.75 48.62 -26.69
N ARG A 156 2.08 48.45 -26.79
CA ARG A 156 3.00 49.55 -27.12
C ARG A 156 2.78 50.12 -28.52
N ARG A 157 2.51 49.27 -29.52
CA ARG A 157 2.24 49.71 -30.90
C ARG A 157 0.92 50.49 -30.96
N ASP A 158 -0.15 50.00 -30.34
CA ASP A 158 -1.45 50.70 -30.32
C ASP A 158 -1.39 52.06 -29.62
N HIS A 159 -0.61 52.17 -28.54
CA HIS A 159 -0.44 53.44 -27.83
C HIS A 159 0.38 54.46 -28.65
N GLN A 160 1.29 53.99 -29.50
CA GLN A 160 2.10 54.83 -30.38
C GLN A 160 1.32 55.29 -31.62
N PHE A 161 0.47 54.42 -32.18
CA PHE A 161 -0.45 54.78 -33.27
C PHE A 161 -1.50 55.81 -32.83
N ARG A 162 -2.05 55.70 -31.61
CA ARG A 162 -3.01 56.71 -31.09
C ARG A 162 -2.39 58.09 -30.84
N ARG A 163 -1.08 58.19 -30.59
CA ARG A 163 -0.38 59.49 -30.40
C ARG A 163 0.02 60.17 -31.71
N ALA A 164 0.00 59.47 -32.84
CA ALA A 164 0.39 60.01 -34.15
C ALA A 164 -0.79 60.56 -34.97
N ASN A 165 -2.03 60.37 -34.51
CA ASN A 165 -3.27 60.77 -35.19
C ASN A 165 -4.10 61.82 -34.40
N VAL A 166 -3.45 62.61 -33.54
CA VAL A 166 -4.03 63.79 -32.86
C VAL A 166 -3.23 65.03 -33.24
#